data_AF-A0A541C0E0-F1
#
_entry.id   AF-A0A541C0E0-F1
#
_cell.length_a   1.000
_cell.length_b   1.000
_cell.length_c   1.000
_cell.angle_alpha   90.00
_cell.angle_beta   90.00
_cell.angle_gamma   90.00
#
_symmetry.space_group_name_H-M   'P 1'
#
loop_
_entity.id
_entity.type
_entity.pdbx_description
1 polymer ?
#
loop_
_entity_poly.entity_id
_entity_poly.type
_entity_poly.pdbx_seq_one_letter_code
_entity_poly.pdbx_strand_id
1 'polypeptide(L)'
;MLLDASIPAHHPAAVAGFIAELWGGEALPAPPVPGRFVALAADGTGAGLEVLPAGLDRMRTSRDTLAGPVPEIAAATTRLAIGTALDEAEVHLAAGMRGWQSRRALRSAHGHAWGVIEVWIEERLLVEVLTPAMQAEFRAARAEAAPGEAAPGRVLMVAA
;
A
#
# COMPACT_ATOMS: atom_id res chain seq x y z
N MET A 1 -9.73 5.42 8.21
CA MET A 1 -10.22 4.96 6.89
C MET A 1 -9.39 5.66 5.83
N LEU A 2 -8.74 4.91 4.93
CA LEU A 2 -8.03 5.40 3.76
C LEU A 2 -8.88 5.02 2.54
N LEU A 3 -9.24 5.99 1.70
CA LEU A 3 -10.11 5.77 0.54
C LEU A 3 -9.34 5.73 -0.77
N ASP A 4 -8.30 6.53 -0.89
CA ASP A 4 -7.47 6.57 -2.09
C ASP A 4 -6.05 6.97 -1.70
N ALA A 5 -5.08 6.44 -2.42
CA ALA A 5 -3.67 6.77 -2.27
C ALA A 5 -2.98 6.69 -3.63
N SER A 6 -1.85 7.37 -3.76
CA SER A 6 -1.07 7.35 -4.99
C SER A 6 0.34 6.86 -4.73
N ILE A 7 0.86 6.00 -5.61
CA ILE A 7 2.24 5.51 -5.58
C ILE A 7 2.93 5.63 -6.94
N PRO A 8 4.25 5.85 -6.99
CA PRO A 8 5.02 5.76 -8.22
C PRO A 8 5.40 4.30 -8.55
N ALA A 9 5.43 3.96 -9.85
CA ALA A 9 5.94 2.68 -10.36
C ALA A 9 6.57 2.82 -11.76
N HIS A 10 7.55 1.98 -12.08
CA HIS A 10 8.15 1.91 -13.42
C HIS A 10 7.21 1.27 -14.44
N HIS A 11 6.40 0.29 -14.01
CA HIS A 11 5.36 -0.36 -14.81
C HIS A 11 3.98 -0.17 -14.17
N PRO A 12 3.36 1.02 -14.25
CA PRO A 12 2.10 1.33 -13.58
C PRO A 12 0.96 0.35 -13.87
N ALA A 13 0.83 -0.09 -15.12
CA ALA A 13 -0.20 -1.05 -15.51
C ALA A 13 -0.02 -2.41 -14.80
N ALA A 14 1.21 -2.90 -14.69
CA ALA A 14 1.51 -4.18 -14.05
C ALA A 14 1.28 -4.12 -12.54
N VAL A 15 1.66 -3.00 -11.91
CA VAL A 15 1.43 -2.75 -10.48
C VAL A 15 -0.05 -2.57 -10.17
N ALA A 16 -0.78 -1.74 -10.91
CA ALA A 16 -2.22 -1.60 -10.73
C ALA A 16 -2.93 -2.94 -10.96
N GLY A 17 -2.56 -3.68 -12.00
CA GLY A 17 -3.10 -5.01 -12.28
C GLY A 17 -2.88 -6.00 -11.13
N PHE A 18 -1.70 -5.99 -10.50
CA PHE A 18 -1.43 -6.80 -9.32
C PHE A 18 -2.32 -6.43 -8.14
N ILE A 19 -2.45 -5.13 -7.83
CA ILE A 19 -3.27 -4.68 -6.70
C ILE A 19 -4.75 -4.97 -6.93
N ALA A 20 -5.24 -4.78 -8.16
CA ALA A 20 -6.59 -5.15 -8.55
C ALA A 20 -6.85 -6.65 -8.40
N GLU A 21 -5.90 -7.50 -8.84
CA GLU A 21 -5.97 -8.95 -8.64
C GLU A 21 -6.08 -9.32 -7.16
N LEU A 22 -5.27 -8.70 -6.28
CA LEU A 22 -5.36 -8.91 -4.83
C LEU A 22 -6.71 -8.47 -4.24
N TRP A 23 -7.33 -7.42 -4.80
CA TRP A 23 -8.62 -6.91 -4.34
C TRP A 23 -9.83 -7.56 -5.01
N GLY A 24 -9.60 -8.49 -5.95
CA GLY A 24 -10.67 -9.06 -6.79
C GLY A 24 -11.37 -8.02 -7.65
N GLY A 25 -10.74 -6.87 -7.89
CA GLY A 25 -11.29 -5.76 -8.64
C GLY A 25 -10.62 -5.57 -9.99
N GLU A 26 -10.56 -4.32 -10.45
CA GLU A 26 -10.09 -3.99 -11.80
C GLU A 26 -9.02 -2.89 -11.79
N ALA A 27 -8.11 -3.00 -12.76
CA ALA A 27 -7.11 -2.00 -13.04
C ALA A 27 -7.45 -1.29 -14.35
N LEU A 28 -7.61 0.03 -14.29
CA LEU A 28 -8.03 0.85 -15.42
C LEU A 28 -7.03 1.97 -15.71
N PRO A 29 -6.83 2.35 -16.98
CA PRO A 29 -6.16 3.62 -17.29
C PRO A 29 -6.92 4.78 -16.66
N ALA A 30 -6.19 5.72 -16.05
CA ALA A 30 -6.78 6.85 -15.34
C ALA A 30 -6.34 8.19 -15.98
N PRO A 31 -7.02 8.69 -17.04
CA PRO A 31 -6.73 10.01 -17.59
C PRO A 31 -6.95 11.11 -16.54
N PRO A 32 -6.29 12.28 -16.62
CA PRO A 32 -5.58 12.82 -17.79
C PRO A 32 -4.06 12.54 -17.83
N VAL A 33 -3.48 11.96 -16.78
CA VAL A 33 -2.02 11.74 -16.71
C VAL A 33 -1.64 10.53 -17.57
N PRO A 34 -0.82 10.69 -18.63
CA PRO A 34 -0.40 9.56 -19.47
C PRO A 34 0.34 8.50 -18.64
N GLY A 35 0.01 7.23 -18.89
CA GLY A 35 0.62 6.10 -18.19
C GLY A 35 0.15 5.91 -16.75
N ARG A 36 -0.77 6.73 -16.23
CA ARG A 36 -1.41 6.52 -14.93
C ARG A 36 -2.46 5.41 -15.02
N PHE A 37 -2.45 4.53 -14.03
CA PHE A 37 -3.48 3.52 -13.82
C PHE A 37 -4.08 3.67 -12.43
N VAL A 38 -5.27 3.11 -12.24
CA VAL A 38 -5.91 2.98 -10.92
C VAL A 38 -6.30 1.54 -10.71
N ALA A 39 -6.02 0.99 -9.54
CA ALA A 39 -6.61 -0.24 -9.04
C ALA A 39 -7.84 0.11 -8.18
N LEU A 40 -8.98 -0.49 -8.50
CA LEU A 40 -10.23 -0.30 -7.77
C LEU A 40 -10.59 -1.57 -7.02
N ALA A 41 -10.96 -1.45 -5.74
CA ALA A 41 -11.41 -2.57 -4.94
C ALA A 41 -12.86 -2.97 -5.28
N ALA A 42 -13.12 -4.27 -5.40
CA ALA A 42 -14.46 -4.84 -5.63
C ALA A 42 -15.16 -5.30 -4.34
N ASP A 43 -14.77 -4.75 -3.19
CA ASP A 43 -15.29 -5.12 -1.87
C ASP A 43 -16.40 -4.18 -1.35
N GLY A 44 -16.84 -3.23 -2.18
CA GLY A 44 -17.86 -2.24 -1.84
C GLY A 44 -17.36 -1.05 -1.02
N THR A 45 -16.07 -1.00 -0.66
CA THR A 45 -15.49 0.14 0.08
C THR A 45 -15.31 1.38 -0.79
N GLY A 46 -15.23 1.20 -2.11
CA GLY A 46 -14.86 2.25 -3.06
C GLY A 46 -13.38 2.63 -2.97
N ALA A 47 -12.54 1.83 -2.33
CA ALA A 47 -11.12 2.13 -2.18
C ALA A 47 -10.39 2.06 -3.54
N GLY A 48 -9.49 3.02 -3.75
CA GLY A 48 -8.63 3.14 -4.92
C GLY A 48 -7.15 3.14 -4.56
N LEU A 49 -6.32 2.73 -5.51
CA LEU A 49 -4.89 3.01 -5.50
C LEU A 49 -4.46 3.50 -6.88
N GLU A 50 -4.13 4.78 -6.98
CA GLU A 50 -3.54 5.36 -8.17
C GLU A 50 -2.06 4.97 -8.28
N VAL A 51 -1.66 4.52 -9.46
CA VAL A 51 -0.27 4.20 -9.78
C VAL A 51 0.18 5.11 -10.91
N LEU A 52 1.14 5.98 -10.60
CA LEU A 52 1.71 6.93 -11.54
C LEU A 52 3.06 6.42 -12.06
N PRO A 53 3.45 6.77 -13.30
CA PRO A 53 4.81 6.58 -13.76
C PRO A 53 5.83 7.16 -12.77
N ALA A 54 6.84 6.37 -12.42
CA ALA A 54 7.96 6.84 -11.63
C ALA A 54 8.67 8.02 -12.31
N GLY A 55 9.25 8.91 -11.50
CA GLY A 55 9.87 10.15 -12.00
C GLY A 55 8.86 11.26 -12.31
N LEU A 56 7.57 11.10 -11.97
CA LEU A 56 6.60 12.19 -11.94
C LEU A 56 6.43 12.73 -10.51
N ASP A 57 6.59 14.04 -10.33
CA ASP A 57 6.14 14.75 -9.13
C ASP A 57 4.90 15.58 -9.44
N ARG A 58 3.99 15.62 -8.47
CA ARG A 58 2.81 16.48 -8.50
C ARG A 58 3.25 17.87 -8.09
N MET A 59 3.66 18.67 -9.07
CA MET A 59 3.95 20.09 -8.85
C MET A 59 2.66 20.80 -8.47
N ARG A 60 2.63 21.31 -7.23
CA ARG A 60 1.57 22.19 -6.76
C ARG A 60 1.74 23.55 -7.43
N THR A 61 0.98 23.83 -8.47
CA THR A 61 0.86 25.19 -9.00
C THR A 61 -0.19 25.96 -8.20
N SER A 62 -0.23 27.29 -8.33
CA SER A 62 -1.18 28.15 -7.61
C SER A 62 -2.65 27.93 -7.97
N ARG A 63 -2.94 27.09 -8.98
CA ARG A 63 -4.30 26.86 -9.47
C ARG A 63 -4.62 25.39 -9.82
N ASP A 64 -3.60 24.56 -10.07
CA ASP A 64 -3.76 23.12 -10.39
C ASP A 64 -2.61 22.25 -9.88
N THR A 65 -2.87 20.95 -9.73
CA THR A 65 -1.82 19.96 -9.49
C THR A 65 -1.44 19.30 -10.83
N LEU A 66 -0.28 19.65 -11.37
CA LEU A 66 0.23 19.08 -12.62
C LEU A 66 1.34 18.07 -12.30
N ALA A 67 1.36 16.95 -13.02
CA ALA A 67 2.47 16.01 -12.95
C ALA A 67 3.61 16.48 -13.87
N GLY A 68 4.84 16.54 -13.36
CA GLY A 68 6.03 16.93 -14.12
C GLY A 68 7.24 16.04 -13.77
N PRO A 69 8.25 15.95 -14.64
CA PRO A 69 9.40 15.08 -14.44
C PRO A 69 10.31 15.58 -13.30
N VAL A 70 10.85 14.64 -12.51
CA VAL A 70 11.87 14.86 -11.46
C VAL A 70 12.92 13.75 -11.47
N PRO A 71 14.14 14.01 -10.93
CA PRO A 71 15.16 12.99 -10.75
C PRO A 71 14.65 11.81 -9.91
N GLU A 72 15.02 10.60 -10.32
CA GLU A 72 14.62 9.38 -9.63
C GLU A 72 15.19 9.33 -8.20
N ILE A 73 14.30 9.17 -7.21
CA ILE A 73 14.68 9.04 -5.80
C ILE A 73 14.90 7.55 -5.50
N ALA A 74 15.82 7.25 -4.58
CA ALA A 74 16.07 5.89 -4.08
C ALA A 74 14.80 5.18 -3.57
N ALA A 75 14.86 3.86 -3.37
CA ALA A 75 13.76 3.03 -2.87
C ALA A 75 12.97 3.74 -1.75
N ALA A 76 11.64 3.81 -1.92
CA ALA A 76 10.80 4.62 -1.05
C ALA A 76 10.78 4.04 0.37
N THR A 77 10.89 4.89 1.40
CA THR A 77 10.61 4.51 2.80
C THR A 77 9.13 4.19 3.02
N THR A 78 8.29 4.47 2.02
CA THR A 78 6.87 4.16 1.99
C THR A 78 6.65 2.65 1.96
N ARG A 79 5.75 2.20 2.83
CA ARG A 79 5.24 0.83 2.86
C ARG A 79 3.73 0.86 2.95
N LEU A 80 3.07 -0.04 2.22
CA LEU A 80 1.62 -0.22 2.31
C LEU A 80 1.32 -1.52 3.07
N ALA A 81 0.20 -1.54 3.78
CA ALA A 81 -0.42 -2.77 4.28
C ALA A 81 -1.84 -2.83 3.71
N ILE A 82 -2.13 -3.87 2.94
CA ILE A 82 -3.41 -4.05 2.25
C ILE A 82 -4.01 -5.41 2.55
N GLY A 83 -5.34 -5.47 2.62
CA GLY A 83 -6.05 -6.74 2.70
C GLY A 83 -6.22 -7.37 1.31
N THR A 84 -6.38 -8.69 1.28
CA THR A 84 -6.79 -9.46 0.12
C THR A 84 -7.81 -10.53 0.52
N ALA A 85 -8.63 -10.98 -0.44
CA ALA A 85 -9.46 -12.17 -0.29
C ALA A 85 -8.70 -13.47 -0.60
N LEU A 86 -7.53 -13.37 -1.25
CA LEU A 86 -6.71 -14.50 -1.65
C LEU A 86 -6.04 -15.19 -0.46
N ASP A 87 -5.68 -16.45 -0.64
CA ASP A 87 -4.81 -17.17 0.28
C ASP A 87 -3.32 -16.86 0.06
N GLU A 88 -2.46 -17.40 0.93
CA GLU A 88 -1.01 -17.11 0.88
C GLU A 88 -0.33 -17.65 -0.39
N ALA A 89 -0.74 -18.83 -0.87
CA ALA A 89 -0.15 -19.44 -2.06
C ALA A 89 -0.52 -18.65 -3.32
N GLU A 90 -1.76 -18.18 -3.40
CA GLU A 90 -2.25 -17.31 -4.48
C GLU A 90 -1.49 -15.98 -4.52
N VAL A 91 -1.24 -15.34 -3.37
CA VAL A 91 -0.43 -14.11 -3.30
C VAL A 91 0.99 -14.35 -3.80
N HIS A 92 1.63 -15.45 -3.38
CA HIS A 92 2.98 -15.80 -3.83
C HIS A 92 3.02 -16.07 -5.35
N LEU A 93 2.00 -16.74 -5.88
CA LEU A 93 1.88 -16.99 -7.32
C LEU A 93 1.71 -15.68 -8.10
N ALA A 94 0.82 -14.79 -7.67
CA ALA A 94 0.56 -13.51 -8.32
C ALA A 94 1.82 -12.62 -8.36
N ALA A 95 2.60 -12.60 -7.28
CA ALA A 95 3.90 -11.91 -7.24
C ALA A 95 4.94 -12.59 -8.15
N GLY A 96 5.04 -13.92 -8.08
CA GLY A 96 6.00 -14.70 -8.86
C GLY A 96 5.79 -14.60 -10.38
N MET A 97 4.54 -14.55 -10.84
CA MET A 97 4.21 -14.32 -12.26
C MET A 97 4.76 -13.01 -12.82
N ARG A 98 5.06 -12.04 -11.94
CA ARG A 98 5.62 -10.73 -12.29
C ARG A 98 7.12 -10.64 -12.00
N GLY A 99 7.73 -11.74 -11.55
CA GLY A 99 9.14 -11.79 -11.16
C GLY A 99 9.45 -11.06 -9.85
N TRP A 100 8.44 -10.77 -9.02
CA TRP A 100 8.63 -10.07 -7.75
C TRP A 100 8.85 -11.04 -6.60
N GLN A 101 9.74 -10.66 -5.68
CA GLN A 101 10.01 -11.44 -4.49
C GLN A 101 8.85 -11.31 -3.50
N SER A 102 8.48 -12.44 -2.90
CA SER A 102 7.51 -12.47 -1.80
C SER A 102 7.90 -13.48 -0.73
N ARG A 103 7.59 -13.17 0.53
CA ARG A 103 7.81 -14.07 1.66
C ARG A 103 6.83 -13.79 2.80
N ARG A 104 6.48 -14.84 3.54
CA ARG A 104 5.77 -14.67 4.82
C ARG A 104 6.69 -14.04 5.86
N ALA A 105 6.16 -13.12 6.65
CA ALA A 105 6.82 -12.53 7.80
C ALA A 105 5.84 -12.38 8.97
N LEU A 106 6.40 -12.14 10.15
CA LEU A 106 5.66 -11.75 11.33
C LEU A 106 5.93 -10.28 11.62
N ARG A 107 4.89 -9.60 12.10
CA ARG A 107 4.98 -8.28 12.70
C ARG A 107 4.55 -8.38 14.15
N SER A 108 5.07 -7.49 14.98
CA SER A 108 4.62 -7.38 16.36
C SER A 108 4.57 -5.93 16.81
N ALA A 109 3.56 -5.62 17.62
CA ALA A 109 3.42 -4.34 18.29
C ALA A 109 2.59 -4.55 19.57
N HIS A 110 2.94 -3.83 20.64
CA HIS A 110 2.19 -3.84 21.91
C HIS A 110 1.95 -5.24 22.49
N GLY A 111 2.88 -6.19 22.31
CA GLY A 111 2.76 -7.56 22.83
C GLY A 111 1.98 -8.53 21.94
N HIS A 112 1.42 -8.06 20.82
CA HIS A 112 0.71 -8.89 19.84
C HIS A 112 1.54 -9.12 18.60
N ALA A 113 1.39 -10.28 17.98
CA ALA A 113 2.00 -10.61 16.69
C ALA A 113 0.92 -10.98 15.66
N TRP A 114 1.18 -10.63 14.40
CA TRP A 114 0.32 -11.00 13.27
C TRP A 114 1.17 -11.36 12.05
N GLY A 115 0.63 -12.25 11.21
CA GLY A 115 1.23 -12.59 9.93
C GLY A 115 1.07 -11.49 8.88
N VAL A 116 2.06 -11.37 7.99
CA VAL A 116 1.95 -10.62 6.74
C VAL A 116 2.67 -11.38 5.64
N ILE A 117 2.30 -11.12 4.38
CA ILE A 117 3.09 -11.53 3.22
C ILE A 117 3.79 -10.27 2.69
N GLU A 118 5.11 -10.23 2.80
CA GLU A 118 5.93 -9.17 2.19
C GLU A 118 6.00 -9.42 0.70
N VAL A 119 5.65 -8.42 -0.11
CA VAL A 119 5.84 -8.43 -1.56
C VAL A 119 6.66 -7.20 -1.95
N TRP A 120 7.79 -7.42 -2.61
CA TRP A 120 8.67 -6.35 -3.10
C TRP A 120 8.33 -6.03 -4.55
N ILE A 121 7.43 -5.05 -4.73
CA ILE A 121 7.03 -4.56 -6.04
C ILE A 121 8.22 -3.83 -6.66
N GLU A 122 8.67 -4.33 -7.82
CA GLU A 122 9.78 -3.76 -8.59
C GLU A 122 11.08 -3.57 -7.77
N GLU A 123 11.28 -4.38 -6.72
CA GLU A 123 12.41 -4.29 -5.78
C GLU A 123 12.53 -2.92 -5.06
N ARG A 124 11.44 -2.14 -5.02
CA ARG A 124 11.46 -0.73 -4.58
C ARG A 124 10.36 -0.34 -3.61
N LEU A 125 9.22 -1.01 -3.68
CA LEU A 125 8.08 -0.75 -2.79
C LEU A 125 7.72 -2.03 -2.06
N LEU A 126 7.80 -1.99 -0.73
CA LEU A 126 7.28 -3.07 0.11
C LEU A 126 5.78 -2.90 0.28
N VAL A 127 5.02 -3.91 -0.16
CA VAL A 127 3.60 -4.06 0.14
C VAL A 127 3.43 -5.27 1.04
N GLU A 128 2.87 -5.05 2.23
CA GLU A 128 2.41 -6.11 3.12
C GLU A 128 1.00 -6.50 2.71
N VAL A 129 0.83 -7.73 2.22
CA VAL A 129 -0.46 -8.30 1.83
C VAL A 129 -0.95 -9.19 2.97
N LEU A 130 -2.18 -8.93 3.43
CA LEU A 130 -2.79 -9.64 4.56
C LEU A 130 -3.98 -10.47 4.07
N THR A 131 -3.87 -11.80 4.18
CA THR A 131 -4.98 -12.73 3.96
C THR A 131 -6.10 -12.50 4.98
N PRO A 132 -7.31 -13.07 4.79
CA PRO A 132 -8.42 -12.87 5.74
C PRO A 132 -8.06 -13.22 7.20
N ALA A 133 -7.29 -14.28 7.41
CA ALA A 133 -6.81 -14.67 8.74
C ALA A 133 -5.82 -13.64 9.32
N MET A 134 -4.83 -13.21 8.52
CA MET A 134 -3.86 -12.19 8.93
C MET A 134 -4.52 -10.83 9.22
N GLN A 135 -5.56 -10.47 8.47
CA GLN A 135 -6.34 -9.26 8.73
C GLN A 135 -7.09 -9.34 10.07
N ALA A 136 -7.61 -10.51 10.43
CA ALA A 136 -8.25 -10.71 11.73
C ALA A 136 -7.25 -10.55 12.88
N GLU A 137 -6.07 -11.17 12.76
CA GLU A 137 -4.95 -11.00 13.71
C GLU A 137 -4.51 -9.54 13.82
N PHE A 138 -4.33 -8.85 12.68
CA PHE A 138 -3.96 -7.44 12.63
C PHE A 138 -5.01 -6.55 13.32
N ARG A 139 -6.29 -6.77 13.06
CA ARG A 139 -7.38 -6.01 13.70
C ARG A 139 -7.44 -6.26 15.20
N ALA A 140 -7.28 -7.51 15.65
CA ALA A 140 -7.23 -7.85 17.07
C ALA A 140 -6.05 -7.14 17.77
N ALA A 141 -4.84 -7.26 17.19
CA ALA A 141 -3.65 -6.59 17.70
C ALA A 141 -3.81 -5.06 17.79
N ARG A 142 -4.52 -4.44 16.83
CA ARG A 142 -4.77 -2.99 16.81
C ARG A 142 -5.90 -2.55 17.74
N ALA A 143 -6.90 -3.39 17.96
CA ALA A 143 -7.99 -3.11 18.88
C ALA A 143 -7.49 -3.12 20.34
N GLU A 144 -6.61 -4.05 20.69
CA GLU A 144 -6.02 -4.13 22.03
C GLU A 144 -4.96 -3.03 22.27
N ALA A 145 -4.29 -2.57 21.21
CA ALA A 145 -3.39 -1.42 21.26
C ALA A 145 -4.10 -0.05 21.25
N ALA A 146 -5.42 -0.01 21.01
CA ALA A 146 -6.17 1.24 21.11
C ALA A 146 -6.08 1.72 22.57
N PRO A 147 -5.79 3.01 22.83
CA PRO A 147 -5.59 3.47 24.19
C PRO A 147 -6.85 3.24 25.02
N GLY A 148 -6.82 2.24 25.90
CA GLY A 148 -7.71 2.18 27.04
C GLY A 148 -7.39 3.40 27.90
N GLU A 149 -8.29 4.38 27.89
CA GLU A 149 -8.35 5.54 28.80
C GLU A 149 -6.99 5.95 29.40
N ALA A 150 -6.03 6.32 28.54
CA ALA A 150 -4.69 6.68 29.00
C ALA A 150 -4.74 8.05 29.68
N ALA A 151 -4.55 8.06 31.00
CA ALA A 151 -4.37 9.26 31.81
C ALA A 151 -3.32 10.21 31.19
N PRO A 152 -3.49 11.54 31.32
CA PRO A 152 -2.71 12.52 30.57
C PRO A 152 -1.23 12.50 30.97
N GLY A 153 -0.42 11.80 30.18
CA GLY A 153 1.04 11.76 30.28
C GLY A 153 1.67 12.96 29.56
N ARG A 154 2.40 13.77 30.32
CA ARG A 154 3.12 14.99 29.91
C ARG A 154 3.89 14.84 28.59
N VAL A 155 3.60 15.72 27.63
CA VAL A 155 4.50 16.02 26.52
C VAL A 155 5.69 16.80 27.07
N LEU A 156 6.87 16.19 27.07
CA LEU A 156 8.14 16.88 27.28
C LEU A 156 8.48 17.65 26.00
N MET A 157 8.17 18.94 26.00
CA MET A 157 8.69 19.90 25.03
C MET A 157 10.19 20.05 25.27
N VAL A 158 11.02 19.56 24.34
CA VAL A 158 12.43 19.96 24.26
C VAL A 158 12.47 21.24 23.41
N ALA A 159 12.76 22.37 24.05
CA ALA A 159 13.05 23.62 23.38
C ALA A 159 14.42 23.57 22.69
N ALA A 160 14.52 24.27 21.56
CA ALA A 160 15.69 24.38 20.69
C ALA A 160 16.89 25.06 21.35
#